data_AF-A0A661SDX0-F1
#
_entry.id   AF-A0A661SDX0-F1
#
_cell.length_a   1.000
_cell.length_b   1.000
_cell.length_c   1.000
_cell.angle_alpha   90.00
_cell.angle_beta   90.00
_cell.angle_gamma   90.00
#
_symmetry.space_group_name_H-M   'P 1'
#
loop_
_entity.id
_entity.type
_entity.pdbx_description
1 polymer ?
#
loop_
_entity_poly.entity_id
_entity_poly.type
_entity_poly.pdbx_seq_one_letter_code
_entity_poly.pdbx_strand_id
1 'polypeptide(L)'
;MMSSRFPEFNQDLLKLAPLAKRKNDLTLADISDIKKNFALKRAVFRSVASGITTAKTDGSSVILMMGAHVIRSGVQRYLIDLMEKGFISCIATNGAGAIHDFEFALIGATTESVAHYIKDGHFGLWEETGRINDIVSKSAKNGKGLGEAVGCVIEEEQFP
;
A
#
# COMPACT_ATOMS: atom_id res chain seq x y z
N MET A 1 9.11 26.85 -26.19
CA MET A 1 9.08 26.45 -24.77
C MET A 1 9.86 27.51 -24.00
N MET A 2 9.26 28.18 -23.02
CA MET A 2 9.98 29.17 -22.20
C MET A 2 10.99 28.43 -21.32
N SER A 3 12.28 28.76 -21.41
CA SER A 3 13.29 28.14 -20.54
C SER A 3 13.05 28.55 -19.09
N SER A 4 13.07 27.58 -18.17
CA SER A 4 12.99 27.82 -16.73
C SER A 4 14.05 28.85 -16.29
N ARG A 5 13.69 29.72 -15.34
CA ARG A 5 14.63 30.67 -14.71
C ARG A 5 15.68 29.94 -13.84
N PHE A 6 15.40 28.71 -13.45
CA PHE A 6 16.28 27.88 -12.62
C PHE A 6 16.82 26.70 -13.42
N PRO A 7 18.08 26.27 -13.18
CA PRO A 7 18.62 25.07 -13.80
C PRO A 7 17.71 23.88 -13.46
N GLU A 8 17.43 23.05 -14.46
CA GLU A 8 16.69 21.82 -14.24
C GLU A 8 17.53 20.86 -13.38
N PHE A 9 16.84 20.14 -12.50
CA PHE A 9 17.48 19.14 -11.68
C PHE A 9 17.97 17.98 -12.55
N ASN A 10 19.29 17.73 -12.56
CA ASN A 10 19.85 16.60 -13.28
C ASN A 10 19.58 15.30 -12.50
N GLN A 11 18.65 14.48 -13.01
CA GLN A 11 18.25 13.22 -12.39
C GLN A 11 19.36 12.17 -12.41
N ASP A 12 20.34 12.26 -13.33
CA ASP A 12 21.49 11.34 -13.39
C ASP A 12 22.40 11.45 -12.15
N LEU A 13 22.24 12.52 -11.36
CA LEU A 13 22.95 12.70 -10.10
C LEU A 13 22.31 11.93 -8.94
N LEU A 14 21.09 11.42 -9.10
CA LEU A 14 20.42 10.63 -8.08
C LEU A 14 21.12 9.28 -7.92
N LYS A 15 21.48 8.97 -6.68
CA LYS A 15 22.00 7.65 -6.30
C LYS A 15 20.92 6.92 -5.54
N LEU A 16 20.27 5.98 -6.22
CA LEU A 16 19.35 5.06 -5.57
C LEU A 16 20.15 4.04 -4.76
N ALA A 17 19.57 3.58 -3.65
CA ALA A 17 20.14 2.53 -2.83
C ALA A 17 19.21 1.32 -2.80
N PRO A 18 19.76 0.10 -2.61
CA PRO A 18 18.93 -1.08 -2.39
C PRO A 18 18.03 -0.89 -1.17
N LEU A 19 16.74 -1.20 -1.33
CA LEU A 19 15.70 -1.10 -0.31
C LEU A 19 16.05 -1.94 0.93
N ALA A 20 16.76 -3.05 0.76
CA ALA A 20 17.26 -3.88 1.85
C ALA A 20 18.22 -3.15 2.81
N LYS A 21 18.85 -2.04 2.37
CA LYS A 21 19.71 -1.19 3.22
C LYS A 21 18.91 -0.11 3.96
N ARG A 22 17.63 0.04 3.66
CA ARG A 22 16.78 1.05 4.27
C ARG A 22 16.45 0.68 5.71
N LYS A 23 16.52 1.66 6.59
CA LYS A 23 15.94 1.61 7.92
C LYS A 23 14.42 1.77 7.79
N ASN A 24 13.71 0.70 8.11
CA ASN A 24 12.25 0.64 8.14
C ASN A 24 11.74 0.81 9.57
N ASP A 25 10.68 1.59 9.74
CA ASP A 25 10.04 1.82 11.04
C ASP A 25 8.93 0.80 11.33
N LEU A 26 8.48 0.03 10.33
CA LEU A 26 7.47 -1.03 10.47
C LEU A 26 7.90 -2.33 9.79
N THR A 27 7.54 -3.46 10.41
CA THR A 27 7.83 -4.82 9.96
C THR A 27 6.59 -5.72 10.07
N LEU A 28 6.67 -6.96 9.57
CA LEU A 28 5.59 -7.94 9.75
C LEU A 28 5.26 -8.21 11.23
N ALA A 29 6.18 -7.98 12.16
CA ALA A 29 5.95 -8.13 13.59
C ALA A 29 4.95 -7.08 14.14
N ASP A 30 4.75 -5.97 13.44
CA ASP A 30 3.80 -4.90 13.80
C ASP A 30 2.38 -5.18 13.28
N ILE A 31 2.20 -6.22 12.46
CA ILE A 31 0.89 -6.60 11.92
C ILE A 31 0.11 -7.36 12.99
N SER A 32 -1.07 -6.84 13.31
CA SER A 32 -1.96 -7.40 14.32
C SER A 32 -2.64 -8.67 13.82
N ASP A 33 -2.65 -9.69 14.68
CA ASP A 33 -3.52 -10.85 14.51
C ASP A 33 -5.01 -10.49 14.58
N ILE A 34 -5.82 -11.30 13.89
CA ILE A 34 -7.28 -11.21 13.95
C ILE A 34 -7.74 -11.64 15.34
N LYS A 35 -8.24 -10.66 16.11
CA LYS A 35 -8.79 -10.87 17.44
C LYS A 35 -10.24 -11.32 17.31
N LYS A 36 -10.56 -12.48 17.91
CA LYS A 36 -11.90 -13.07 17.88
C LYS A 36 -12.89 -12.36 18.82
N ASN A 37 -12.40 -11.78 19.92
CA ASN A 37 -13.24 -11.20 20.96
C ASN A 37 -12.87 -9.73 21.17
N PHE A 38 -13.72 -8.82 20.70
CA PHE A 38 -13.60 -7.39 21.01
C PHE A 38 -14.93 -6.85 21.52
N ALA A 39 -14.86 -6.07 22.61
CA ALA A 39 -16.01 -5.35 23.09
C ALA A 39 -16.35 -4.23 22.11
N LEU A 40 -17.51 -4.35 21.45
CA LEU A 40 -18.06 -3.33 20.57
C LEU A 40 -18.54 -2.14 21.41
N LYS A 41 -17.64 -1.18 21.65
CA LYS A 41 -17.88 -0.04 22.56
C LYS A 41 -18.86 1.00 22.00
N ARG A 42 -19.07 1.04 20.68
CA ARG A 42 -19.87 2.09 20.02
C ARG A 42 -20.93 1.49 19.10
N ALA A 43 -22.18 1.94 19.26
CA ALA A 43 -23.31 1.50 18.44
C ALA A 43 -23.12 1.78 16.94
N VAL A 44 -22.39 2.85 16.58
CA VAL A 44 -22.12 3.22 15.18
C VAL A 44 -21.49 2.08 14.37
N PHE A 45 -20.63 1.27 14.98
CA PHE A 45 -19.97 0.16 14.30
C PHE A 45 -20.95 -0.97 13.95
N ARG A 46 -22.02 -1.16 14.75
CA ARG A 46 -23.08 -2.11 14.41
C ARG A 46 -23.87 -1.65 13.19
N SER A 47 -24.13 -0.34 13.08
CA SER A 47 -24.80 0.24 11.91
C SER A 47 -23.97 0.04 10.64
N VAL A 48 -22.67 0.34 10.68
CA VAL A 48 -21.75 0.11 9.55
C VAL A 48 -21.69 -1.38 9.18
N ALA A 49 -21.52 -2.27 10.16
CA ALA A 49 -21.49 -3.71 9.92
C ALA A 49 -22.79 -4.24 9.31
N SER A 50 -23.94 -3.73 9.77
CA SER A 50 -25.24 -4.06 9.18
C SER A 50 -25.34 -3.60 7.74
N GLY A 51 -24.92 -2.37 7.42
CA GLY A 51 -24.93 -1.85 6.05
C GLY A 51 -24.07 -2.67 5.11
N ILE A 52 -22.87 -3.08 5.55
CA ILE A 52 -21.98 -3.97 4.78
C ILE A 52 -22.63 -5.34 4.57
N THR A 53 -23.26 -5.91 5.60
CA THR A 53 -23.91 -7.22 5.52
C THR A 53 -25.11 -7.20 4.58
N THR A 54 -25.93 -6.15 4.66
CA THR A 54 -27.07 -5.94 3.75
C THR A 54 -26.58 -5.79 2.31
N ALA A 55 -25.60 -4.91 2.05
CA ALA A 55 -25.04 -4.72 0.71
C ALA A 55 -24.53 -6.03 0.10
N LYS A 56 -23.81 -6.84 0.88
CA LYS A 56 -23.36 -8.17 0.45
C LYS A 56 -24.53 -9.12 0.15
N THR A 57 -25.54 -9.15 1.01
CA THR A 57 -26.73 -10.02 0.83
C THR A 57 -27.51 -9.64 -0.42
N ASP A 58 -27.57 -8.35 -0.73
CA ASP A 58 -28.26 -7.81 -1.90
C ASP A 58 -27.41 -7.89 -3.18
N GLY A 59 -26.20 -8.47 -3.12
CA GLY A 59 -25.28 -8.54 -4.26
C GLY A 59 -24.68 -7.20 -4.68
N SER A 60 -24.75 -6.18 -3.83
CA SER A 60 -24.16 -4.86 -4.04
C SER A 60 -22.67 -4.82 -3.71
N SER A 61 -21.93 -3.97 -4.42
CA SER A 61 -20.50 -3.76 -4.15
C SER A 61 -20.27 -2.99 -2.84
N VAL A 62 -19.28 -3.43 -2.06
CA VAL A 62 -18.78 -2.70 -0.89
C VAL A 62 -17.39 -2.16 -1.18
N ILE A 63 -17.27 -0.84 -1.32
CA ILE A 63 -16.00 -0.16 -1.63
C ILE A 63 -15.43 0.46 -0.34
N LEU A 64 -14.25 0.01 0.07
CA LEU A 64 -13.50 0.63 1.15
C LEU A 64 -12.54 1.68 0.59
N MET A 65 -12.78 2.95 0.92
CA MET A 65 -11.88 4.06 0.60
C MET A 65 -10.98 4.38 1.79
N MET A 66 -9.67 4.26 1.63
CA MET A 66 -8.72 4.45 2.72
C MET A 66 -7.38 5.05 2.29
N GLY A 67 -6.72 5.76 3.21
CA GLY A 67 -5.32 6.16 3.02
C GLY A 67 -4.34 5.09 3.53
N ALA A 68 -3.08 5.19 3.10
CA ALA A 68 -1.94 4.38 3.51
C ALA A 68 -1.79 4.11 5.02
N HIS A 69 -2.28 5.02 5.88
CA HIS A 69 -2.21 4.87 7.33
C HIS A 69 -2.95 3.64 7.86
N VAL A 70 -3.94 3.13 7.12
CA VAL A 70 -4.64 1.88 7.50
C VAL A 70 -3.74 0.67 7.28
N ILE A 71 -2.91 0.65 6.22
CA ILE A 71 -1.90 -0.40 6.05
C ILE A 71 -0.84 -0.28 7.16
N ARG A 72 -0.37 0.93 7.45
CA ARG A 72 0.62 1.19 8.50
C ARG A 72 0.12 0.91 9.92
N SER A 73 -1.19 0.84 10.16
CA SER A 73 -1.74 0.54 11.49
C SER A 73 -1.77 -0.95 11.82
N GLY A 74 -1.28 -1.82 10.92
CA GLY A 74 -1.13 -3.24 11.21
C GLY A 74 -2.42 -4.05 11.05
N VAL A 75 -3.44 -3.53 10.36
CA VAL A 75 -4.75 -4.21 10.20
C VAL A 75 -4.91 -5.00 8.91
N GLN A 76 -3.84 -5.23 8.15
CA GLN A 76 -3.85 -5.88 6.83
C GLN A 76 -4.56 -7.24 6.86
N ARG A 77 -4.32 -8.07 7.88
CA ARG A 77 -4.99 -9.38 8.04
C ARG A 77 -6.51 -9.26 8.13
N TYR A 78 -7.03 -8.19 8.74
CA TYR A 78 -8.48 -7.94 8.79
C TYR A 78 -9.02 -7.50 7.43
N LEU A 79 -8.26 -6.70 6.66
CA LEU A 79 -8.67 -6.28 5.32
C LEU A 79 -8.75 -7.50 4.39
N ILE A 80 -7.72 -8.34 4.41
CA ILE A 80 -7.66 -9.59 3.64
C ILE A 80 -8.83 -10.51 4.01
N ASP A 81 -9.06 -10.75 5.31
CA ASP A 81 -10.18 -11.59 5.78
C ASP A 81 -11.55 -11.07 5.32
N LEU A 82 -11.74 -9.74 5.34
CA LEU A 82 -12.97 -9.12 4.84
C LEU A 82 -13.10 -9.21 3.31
N MET A 83 -11.99 -9.15 2.56
CA MET A 83 -11.98 -9.34 1.10
C MET A 83 -12.28 -10.79 0.72
N GLU A 84 -11.58 -11.76 1.33
CA GLU A 84 -11.77 -13.20 1.08
C GLU A 84 -13.20 -13.66 1.41
N LYS A 85 -13.79 -13.10 2.46
CA LYS A 85 -15.18 -13.36 2.82
C LYS A 85 -16.18 -12.54 2.01
N GLY A 86 -15.74 -11.70 1.06
CA GLY A 86 -16.61 -10.90 0.19
C GLY A 86 -17.38 -9.79 0.92
N PHE A 87 -16.91 -9.33 2.08
CA PHE A 87 -17.44 -8.14 2.77
C PHE A 87 -16.83 -6.83 2.26
N ILE A 88 -15.67 -6.90 1.58
CA ILE A 88 -15.10 -5.80 0.81
C ILE A 88 -14.91 -6.30 -0.62
N SER A 89 -15.51 -5.59 -1.58
CA SER A 89 -15.42 -5.92 -3.01
C SER A 89 -14.30 -5.16 -3.70
N CYS A 90 -13.94 -3.98 -3.19
CA CYS A 90 -12.91 -3.13 -3.76
C CYS A 90 -12.26 -2.26 -2.69
N ILE A 91 -10.94 -2.07 -2.79
CA ILE A 91 -10.19 -1.10 -2.02
C ILE A 91 -9.77 0.04 -2.95
N ALA A 92 -10.18 1.25 -2.60
CA ALA A 92 -9.68 2.48 -3.21
C ALA A 92 -8.69 3.14 -2.26
N THR A 93 -7.46 3.36 -2.74
CA THR A 93 -6.39 3.97 -1.93
C THR A 93 -5.52 4.92 -2.75
N ASN A 94 -4.63 5.63 -2.06
CA ASN A 94 -3.63 6.49 -2.69
C ASN A 94 -2.35 5.69 -3.02
N GLY A 95 -1.43 6.29 -3.78
CA GLY A 95 -0.19 5.60 -4.20
C GLY A 95 0.66 5.08 -3.05
N ALA A 96 0.63 5.75 -1.90
CA ALA A 96 1.34 5.28 -0.71
C ALA A 96 0.80 3.94 -0.19
N GLY A 97 -0.50 3.66 -0.35
CA GLY A 97 -1.08 2.35 0.00
C GLY A 97 -0.43 1.21 -0.79
N ALA A 98 -0.27 1.40 -2.10
CA ALA A 98 0.39 0.44 -2.98
C ALA A 98 1.88 0.27 -2.63
N ILE A 99 2.59 1.36 -2.31
CA ILE A 99 3.99 1.30 -1.87
C ILE A 99 4.14 0.45 -0.61
N HIS A 100 3.34 0.70 0.42
CA HIS A 100 3.46 -0.04 1.67
C HIS A 100 3.13 -1.52 1.51
N ASP A 101 2.08 -1.85 0.75
CA ASP A 101 1.70 -3.23 0.47
C ASP A 101 2.79 -3.98 -0.31
N PHE A 102 3.32 -3.35 -1.38
CA PHE A 102 4.41 -3.90 -2.17
C PHE A 102 5.69 -4.13 -1.37
N GLU A 103 6.10 -3.18 -0.53
CA GLU A 103 7.29 -3.31 0.30
C GLU A 103 7.13 -4.36 1.40
N PHE A 104 5.94 -4.44 2.02
CA PHE A 104 5.63 -5.51 2.97
C PHE A 104 5.75 -6.88 2.32
N ALA A 105 5.21 -7.06 1.11
CA ALA A 105 5.36 -8.31 0.38
C ALA A 105 6.82 -8.57 0.01
N LEU A 106 7.54 -7.57 -0.51
CA LEU A 106 8.90 -7.78 -1.04
C LEU A 106 9.95 -8.06 0.04
N ILE A 107 9.89 -7.35 1.17
CA ILE A 107 10.94 -7.40 2.20
C ILE A 107 10.43 -7.59 3.63
N GLY A 108 9.12 -7.78 3.83
CA GLY A 108 8.53 -7.89 5.17
C GLY A 108 8.59 -6.61 6.01
N ALA A 109 8.86 -5.45 5.40
CA ALA A 109 9.04 -4.19 6.11
C ALA A 109 8.70 -2.98 5.23
N THR A 110 8.30 -1.87 5.86
CA THR A 110 7.97 -0.62 5.15
C THR A 110 8.12 0.60 6.07
N THR A 111 7.80 1.78 5.53
CA THR A 111 7.89 3.09 6.20
C THR A 111 9.34 3.46 6.46
N GLU A 112 9.91 4.29 5.58
CA GLU A 112 11.24 4.83 5.80
C GLU A 112 11.27 5.87 6.93
N SER A 113 12.41 5.96 7.62
CA SER A 113 12.61 6.97 8.66
C SER A 113 12.82 8.36 8.04
N VAL A 114 11.74 9.13 7.90
CA VAL A 114 11.74 10.49 7.33
C VAL A 114 12.83 11.37 7.96
N ALA A 115 12.90 11.41 9.29
CA ALA A 115 13.85 12.25 10.03
C ALA A 115 15.31 11.83 9.85
N HIS A 116 15.56 10.58 9.46
CA HIS A 116 16.90 10.08 9.17
C HIS A 116 17.32 10.49 7.75
N TYR A 117 16.49 10.18 6.74
CA TYR A 117 16.86 10.31 5.33
C TYR A 117 16.65 11.70 4.73
N ILE A 118 15.84 12.57 5.33
CA ILE A 118 15.76 13.96 4.88
C ILE A 118 17.08 14.71 5.15
N LYS A 119 17.82 14.34 6.21
CA LYS A 119 19.03 15.06 6.63
C LYS A 119 20.16 14.97 5.62
N ASP A 120 20.24 13.88 4.88
CA ASP A 120 21.28 13.61 3.89
C ASP A 120 20.74 13.53 2.46
N GLY A 121 19.45 13.79 2.26
CA GLY A 121 18.81 13.87 0.94
C GLY A 121 18.46 12.52 0.30
N HIS A 122 18.46 11.42 1.06
CA HIS A 122 18.13 10.09 0.52
C HIS A 122 16.66 9.67 0.67
N PHE A 123 15.81 10.55 1.19
CA PHE A 123 14.39 10.24 1.37
C PHE A 123 13.73 9.88 0.03
N GLY A 124 13.18 8.68 -0.06
CA GLY A 124 12.56 8.15 -1.28
C GLY A 124 13.52 7.63 -2.37
N LEU A 125 14.83 7.50 -2.11
CA LEU A 125 15.82 7.05 -3.11
C LEU A 125 16.09 5.54 -3.07
N TRP A 126 15.04 4.73 -3.28
CA TRP A 126 15.08 3.27 -3.15
C TRP A 126 14.81 2.55 -4.48
N GLU A 127 15.72 1.69 -4.92
CA GLU A 127 15.67 1.04 -6.24
C GLU A 127 14.41 0.18 -6.44
N GLU A 128 14.14 -0.72 -5.50
CA GLU A 128 13.10 -1.74 -5.64
C GLU A 128 11.69 -1.15 -5.53
N THR A 129 11.48 -0.14 -4.68
CA THR A 129 10.20 0.59 -4.61
C THR A 129 9.91 1.31 -5.94
N GLY A 130 10.96 1.80 -6.62
CA GLY A 130 10.84 2.44 -7.93
C GLY A 130 10.26 1.52 -9.02
N ARG A 131 10.40 0.20 -8.88
CA ARG A 131 9.86 -0.81 -9.82
C ARG A 131 8.34 -0.66 -10.02
N ILE A 132 7.61 -0.12 -9.05
CA ILE A 132 6.16 0.13 -9.17
C ILE A 132 5.86 0.98 -10.41
N ASN A 133 6.69 1.98 -10.72
CA ASN A 133 6.48 2.83 -11.90
C ASN A 133 6.62 2.04 -13.20
N ASP A 134 7.59 1.12 -13.28
CA ASP A 134 7.76 0.25 -14.43
C ASP A 134 6.61 -0.73 -14.58
N ILE A 135 6.17 -1.34 -13.47
CA ILE A 135 5.05 -2.29 -13.42
C ILE A 135 3.78 -1.61 -13.94
N VAL A 136 3.46 -0.42 -13.43
CA VAL A 136 2.28 0.34 -13.83
C VAL A 136 2.37 0.79 -15.28
N SER A 137 3.53 1.30 -15.71
CA SER A 137 3.73 1.78 -17.10
C SER A 137 3.62 0.64 -18.12
N LYS A 138 4.12 -0.55 -17.80
CA LYS A 138 3.97 -1.75 -18.64
C LYS A 138 2.52 -2.23 -18.67
N SER A 139 1.88 -2.30 -17.50
CA SER A 139 0.53 -2.86 -17.37
C SER A 139 -0.57 -1.96 -17.92
N ALA A 140 -0.38 -0.63 -17.90
CA ALA A 140 -1.28 0.33 -18.52
C ALA A 140 -1.45 0.08 -20.03
N LYS A 141 -0.42 -0.43 -20.72
CA LYS A 141 -0.49 -0.81 -22.14
C LYS A 141 -1.44 -1.99 -22.40
N ASN A 142 -1.73 -2.78 -21.37
CA ASN A 142 -2.59 -3.96 -21.41
C ASN A 142 -3.96 -3.73 -20.76
N GLY A 143 -4.29 -2.48 -20.41
CA GLY A 143 -5.58 -2.12 -19.79
C GLY A 143 -5.75 -2.54 -18.33
N LYS A 144 -4.70 -3.01 -17.65
CA LYS A 144 -4.74 -3.38 -16.23
C LYS A 144 -4.71 -2.14 -15.32
N GLY A 145 -5.42 -2.22 -14.19
CA GLY A 145 -5.37 -1.18 -13.15
C GLY A 145 -4.06 -1.22 -12.34
N LEU A 146 -3.70 -0.13 -11.65
CA LEU A 146 -2.48 -0.05 -10.84
C LEU A 146 -2.40 -1.15 -9.77
N GLY A 147 -3.47 -1.30 -8.97
CA GLY A 147 -3.51 -2.29 -7.89
C GLY A 147 -3.44 -3.73 -8.41
N GLU A 148 -4.15 -4.01 -9.51
CA GLU A 148 -4.09 -5.30 -10.20
C GLU A 148 -2.69 -5.60 -10.73
N ALA A 149 -2.05 -4.62 -11.37
CA ALA A 149 -0.70 -4.77 -11.91
C ALA A 149 0.33 -5.08 -10.82
N VAL A 150 0.29 -4.35 -9.72
CA VAL A 150 1.20 -4.55 -8.58
C VAL A 150 0.93 -5.90 -7.91
N GLY A 151 -0.35 -6.25 -7.67
CA GLY A 151 -0.73 -7.53 -7.09
C GLY A 151 -0.34 -8.74 -7.95
N CYS A 152 -0.51 -8.65 -9.28
CA CYS A 152 -0.04 -9.69 -10.20
C CYS A 152 1.46 -9.93 -10.07
N VAL A 153 2.27 -8.87 -9.98
CA VAL A 153 3.72 -9.03 -9.85
C VAL A 153 4.12 -9.66 -8.52
N ILE A 154 3.47 -9.25 -7.42
CA ILE A 154 3.70 -9.86 -6.10
C ILE A 154 3.45 -11.38 -6.16
N GLU A 155 2.33 -11.79 -6.78
CA GLU A 155 1.96 -13.19 -6.95
C GLU A 155 2.90 -13.92 -7.92
N GLU A 156 3.17 -13.36 -9.10
CA GLU A 156 3.96 -14.01 -10.15
C GLU A 156 5.45 -14.16 -9.75
N GLU A 157 6.02 -13.16 -9.09
CA GLU A 157 7.41 -13.20 -8.62
C GLU A 157 7.57 -13.93 -7.28
N GLN A 158 6.48 -14.37 -6.66
CA GLN A 158 6.48 -15.12 -5.40
C GLN A 158 7.32 -14.41 -4.33
N PHE A 159 6.95 -13.15 -4.05
CA PHE A 159 7.59 -12.40 -2.98
C PHE A 159 7.52 -13.16 -1.64
N PRO A 160 8.55 -13.03 -0.79
CA PRO A 160 8.74 -13.87 0.39
C PRO A 160 7.69 -13.69 1.51
#